data_AF-A0A261CB77-F1
#
_entry.id   AF-A0A261CB77-F1
#
_cell.length_a   1.000
_cell.length_b   1.000
_cell.length_c   1.000
_cell.angle_alpha   90.00
_cell.angle_beta   90.00
_cell.angle_gamma   90.00
#
_symmetry.space_group_name_H-M   'P 1'
#
loop_
_entity.id
_entity.type
_entity.pdbx_description
1 polymer ?
#
loop_
_entity_poly.entity_id
_entity_poly.type
_entity_poly.pdbx_seq_one_letter_code
_entity_poly.pdbx_strand_id
1 'polypeptide(L)'
;MSATTTIVPTSEKKILKEVKIEDDEEMEFLRALLASDVKKEVVKEEEVEFIDTFSIQLLHLRLERIREFEARELQNLQQYEEEMRVEEEKRKREAIGIRLESEDKDLRPTMKKWIRKESKGSSKKKATKRGSSTSSQGAPSKKQKKMEYTCPTCQKPSKRGTCLCSGCGEWFHLACVGIRVSQYYHGFKCSSCSV
;
A
#
# COMPACT_ATOMS: atom_id res chain seq x y z
N MET A 1 29.73 -10.15 -17.41
CA MET A 1 28.92 -10.70 -16.31
C MET A 1 28.98 -9.70 -15.18
N SER A 2 27.96 -8.83 -15.09
CA SER A 2 27.94 -7.74 -14.12
C SER A 2 26.94 -8.10 -13.03
N ALA A 3 27.43 -8.27 -11.81
CA ALA A 3 26.62 -8.59 -10.65
C ALA A 3 25.87 -7.34 -10.20
N THR A 4 24.55 -7.37 -10.33
CA THR A 4 23.67 -6.31 -9.83
C THR A 4 23.27 -6.65 -8.41
N THR A 5 23.93 -6.03 -7.44
CA THR A 5 23.61 -6.18 -6.01
C THR A 5 22.37 -5.34 -5.68
N THR A 6 21.24 -6.02 -5.49
CA THR A 6 19.97 -5.41 -5.08
C THR A 6 20.03 -5.10 -3.59
N ILE A 7 20.08 -3.81 -3.25
CA ILE A 7 19.99 -3.34 -1.86
C ILE A 7 18.51 -3.16 -1.53
N VAL A 8 17.99 -4.01 -0.63
CA VAL A 8 16.63 -3.93 -0.10
C VAL A 8 16.60 -2.87 1.00
N PRO A 9 15.77 -1.82 0.91
CA PRO A 9 15.61 -0.85 1.99
C PRO A 9 14.76 -1.46 3.12
N THR A 10 15.43 -1.83 4.21
CA THR A 10 14.83 -2.20 5.49
C THR A 10 14.49 -0.94 6.28
N SER A 11 13.29 -0.38 6.06
CA SER A 11 12.88 0.82 6.80
C SER A 11 11.41 0.83 7.20
N GLU A 12 10.95 -0.24 7.87
CA GLU A 12 9.72 -0.20 8.69
C GLU A 12 9.94 -1.02 9.98
N LYS A 13 10.79 -0.49 10.86
CA LYS A 13 10.79 -0.83 12.28
C LYS A 13 10.34 0.42 13.04
N LYS A 14 9.05 0.75 12.94
CA LYS A 14 8.42 1.77 13.78
C LYS A 14 7.56 1.09 14.83
N ILE A 15 8.16 0.93 16.01
CA ILE A 15 7.54 1.19 17.31
C ILE A 15 6.17 0.50 17.49
N LEU A 16 6.19 -0.83 17.59
CA LEU A 16 5.35 -1.49 18.58
C LEU A 16 6.06 -1.24 19.91
N LYS A 17 5.65 -0.17 20.61
CA LYS A 17 5.83 -0.13 22.06
C LYS A 17 4.99 -1.30 22.55
N GLU A 18 5.67 -2.38 22.94
CA GLU A 18 5.10 -3.41 23.79
C GLU A 18 4.44 -2.69 24.97
N VAL A 19 3.12 -2.58 24.93
CA VAL A 19 2.34 -2.43 26.15
C VAL A 19 2.46 -3.81 26.80
N LYS A 20 3.57 -4.03 27.53
CA LYS A 20 3.61 -5.06 28.54
C LYS A 20 2.63 -4.59 29.60
N ILE A 21 1.37 -4.95 29.40
CA ILE A 21 0.36 -4.81 30.43
C ILE A 21 0.87 -5.67 31.58
N GLU A 22 0.96 -5.07 32.75
CA GLU A 22 1.37 -5.66 34.02
C GLU A 22 0.28 -6.65 34.51
N ASP A 23 -0.13 -7.59 33.65
CA ASP A 23 -1.20 -8.56 33.89
C ASP A 23 -0.84 -9.52 35.03
N ASP A 24 0.46 -9.71 35.30
CA ASP A 24 0.93 -10.63 36.35
C ASP A 24 0.61 -10.09 37.75
N GLU A 25 0.73 -8.78 38.00
CA GLU A 25 0.41 -8.19 39.31
C GLU A 25 -1.10 -8.12 39.56
N GLU A 26 -1.89 -7.85 38.52
CA GLU A 26 -3.35 -7.82 38.60
C GLU A 26 -3.93 -9.24 38.81
N MET A 27 -3.37 -10.25 38.14
CA MET A 27 -3.73 -11.66 38.35
C MET A 27 -3.28 -12.19 39.71
N GLU A 28 -2.13 -11.73 40.23
CA GLU A 28 -1.67 -12.09 41.57
C GLU A 28 -2.55 -11.47 42.65
N PHE A 29 -3.03 -10.23 42.46
CA PHE A 29 -4.01 -9.59 43.34
C PHE A 29 -5.35 -10.33 43.35
N LEU A 30 -5.86 -10.77 42.19
CA LEU A 30 -7.08 -11.58 42.10
C LEU A 30 -6.91 -12.96 42.75
N ARG A 31 -5.75 -13.59 42.59
CA ARG A 31 -5.43 -14.83 43.32
C ARG A 31 -5.33 -14.60 44.82
N ALA A 32 -4.75 -13.50 45.26
CA ALA A 32 -4.66 -13.15 46.68
C ALA A 32 -6.04 -12.87 47.29
N LEU A 33 -6.95 -12.24 46.55
CA LEU A 33 -8.35 -12.07 46.96
C LEU A 33 -9.11 -13.40 47.06
N LEU A 34 -8.87 -14.33 46.14
CA LEU A 34 -9.47 -15.67 46.17
C LEU A 34 -8.83 -16.57 47.24
N ALA A 35 -7.55 -16.39 47.53
CA ALA A 35 -6.78 -17.15 48.52
C ALA A 35 -6.85 -16.55 49.91
N SER A 36 -7.27 -15.28 50.04
CA SER A 36 -7.70 -14.75 51.33
C SER A 36 -8.95 -15.50 51.72
N ASP A 37 -8.76 -16.57 52.49
CA ASP A 37 -9.77 -17.22 53.30
C ASP A 37 -10.41 -16.14 54.16
N VAL A 38 -11.42 -15.47 53.59
CA VAL A 38 -12.40 -14.72 54.34
C VAL A 38 -12.97 -15.75 55.27
N LYS A 39 -12.53 -15.68 56.54
CA LYS A 39 -13.05 -16.47 57.64
C LYS A 39 -14.55 -16.52 57.44
N LYS A 40 -15.05 -17.72 57.11
CA LYS A 40 -16.46 -18.08 57.15
C LYS A 40 -16.89 -17.97 58.62
N GLU A 41 -16.92 -16.75 59.15
CA GLU A 41 -17.83 -16.48 60.23
C GLU A 41 -19.21 -16.81 59.70
N VAL A 42 -19.94 -17.57 60.51
CA VAL A 42 -21.25 -18.13 60.22
C VAL A 42 -22.22 -16.97 60.00
N VAL A 43 -22.20 -16.41 58.79
CA VAL A 43 -23.25 -15.54 58.28
C VAL A 43 -24.45 -16.45 58.12
N LYS A 44 -25.51 -16.16 58.87
CA LYS A 44 -26.76 -16.90 58.88
C LYS A 44 -27.23 -17.09 57.42
N GLU A 45 -27.46 -18.34 57.03
CA GLU A 45 -27.77 -18.77 55.67
C GLU A 45 -29.05 -18.13 55.07
N GLU A 46 -29.82 -17.36 55.84
CA GLU A 46 -31.10 -16.77 55.40
C GLU A 46 -30.99 -15.46 54.59
N GLU A 47 -29.84 -14.77 54.54
CA GLU A 47 -29.71 -13.50 53.79
C GLU A 47 -28.88 -13.60 52.49
N VAL A 48 -28.33 -14.78 52.17
CA VAL A 48 -27.48 -14.97 50.96
C VAL A 48 -28.29 -15.38 49.72
N GLU A 49 -29.58 -15.69 49.87
CA GLU A 49 -30.43 -16.16 48.75
C GLU A 49 -31.04 -15.05 47.89
N PHE A 50 -30.83 -13.77 48.23
CA PHE A 50 -31.25 -12.64 47.40
C PHE A 50 -30.09 -12.04 46.60
N ILE A 51 -29.22 -12.90 46.06
CA ILE A 51 -28.47 -12.50 44.86
C ILE A 51 -29.52 -12.38 43.76
N ASP A 52 -29.99 -11.15 43.59
CA ASP A 52 -31.08 -10.74 42.73
C ASP A 52 -30.94 -11.39 41.35
N THR A 53 -31.85 -12.31 41.03
CA THR A 53 -31.90 -13.00 39.73
C THR A 53 -31.81 -12.03 38.54
N PHE A 54 -32.26 -10.79 38.73
CA PHE A 54 -32.10 -9.70 37.77
C PHE A 54 -30.63 -9.33 37.51
N SER A 55 -29.80 -9.28 38.55
CA SER A 55 -28.36 -9.02 38.41
C SER A 55 -27.65 -10.11 37.62
N ILE A 56 -28.02 -11.37 37.83
CA ILE A 56 -27.47 -12.51 37.07
C ILE A 56 -27.87 -12.41 35.59
N GLN A 57 -29.15 -12.13 35.32
CA GLN A 57 -29.63 -11.96 33.95
C GLN A 57 -28.95 -10.80 33.22
N LEU A 58 -28.75 -9.67 33.92
CA LEU A 58 -28.07 -8.50 33.37
C LEU A 58 -26.58 -8.80 33.05
N LEU A 59 -25.90 -9.54 33.94
CA LEU A 59 -24.54 -10.00 33.69
C LEU A 59 -24.47 -10.93 32.47
N HIS A 60 -25.41 -11.86 32.34
CA HIS A 60 -25.47 -12.77 31.20
C HIS A 60 -25.63 -12.00 29.88
N LEU A 61 -26.56 -11.03 29.84
CA LEU A 61 -26.78 -10.17 28.67
C LEU A 61 -25.53 -9.34 28.32
N ARG A 62 -24.81 -8.83 29.34
CA ARG A 62 -23.57 -8.08 29.13
C ARG A 62 -22.48 -8.97 28.55
N LEU A 63 -22.34 -10.19 29.04
CA LEU A 63 -21.38 -11.17 28.53
C LEU A 63 -21.72 -11.61 27.09
N GLU A 64 -22.99 -11.79 26.75
CA GLU A 64 -23.41 -12.03 25.36
C GLU A 64 -23.02 -10.89 24.44
N ARG A 65 -23.27 -9.63 24.83
CA ARG A 65 -22.88 -8.47 24.02
C ARG A 65 -21.36 -8.37 23.81
N ILE A 66 -20.57 -8.71 24.84
CA ILE A 66 -19.11 -8.75 24.73
C ILE A 66 -18.69 -9.84 23.74
N ARG A 67 -19.22 -11.06 23.87
CA ARG A 67 -18.94 -12.16 22.93
C ARG A 67 -19.31 -11.81 21.48
N GLU A 68 -20.44 -11.13 21.27
CA GLU A 68 -20.85 -10.64 19.94
C GLU A 68 -19.93 -9.56 19.37
N PHE A 69 -19.33 -8.74 20.23
CA PHE A 69 -18.38 -7.72 19.82
C PHE A 69 -17.05 -8.37 19.40
N GLU A 70 -16.52 -9.27 20.24
CA GLU A 70 -15.30 -10.04 19.95
C GLU A 70 -15.44 -10.87 18.67
N ALA A 71 -16.60 -11.51 18.47
CA ALA A 71 -16.88 -12.28 17.25
C ALA A 71 -16.86 -11.41 16.00
N ARG A 72 -17.39 -10.17 16.08
CA ARG A 72 -17.35 -9.21 14.98
C ARG A 72 -15.93 -8.70 14.70
N GLU A 73 -15.15 -8.45 15.74
CA GLU A 73 -13.76 -8.03 15.59
C GLU A 73 -12.93 -9.13 14.92
N LEU A 74 -13.11 -10.39 15.33
CA LEU A 74 -12.46 -11.53 14.71
C LEU A 74 -12.87 -11.69 13.23
N GLN A 75 -14.15 -11.51 12.92
CA GLN A 75 -14.64 -11.55 11.53
C GLN A 75 -14.01 -10.44 10.67
N ASN A 76 -13.88 -9.23 11.20
CA ASN A 76 -13.22 -8.12 10.51
C ASN A 76 -11.73 -8.42 10.24
N LEU A 77 -11.03 -9.02 11.19
CA LEU A 77 -9.64 -9.43 11.02
C LEU A 77 -9.49 -10.50 9.94
N GLN A 78 -10.35 -11.52 9.94
CA GLN A 78 -10.35 -12.55 8.89
C GLN A 78 -10.62 -11.96 7.51
N GLN A 79 -11.54 -11.00 7.40
CA GLN A 79 -11.81 -10.31 6.14
C GLN A 79 -10.60 -9.51 5.65
N TYR A 80 -9.89 -8.83 6.56
CA TYR A 80 -8.67 -8.09 6.24
C TYR A 80 -7.53 -9.02 5.79
N GLU A 81 -7.34 -10.16 6.45
CA GLU A 81 -6.35 -11.17 6.02
C GLU A 81 -6.66 -11.72 4.62
N GLU A 82 -7.94 -11.99 4.33
CA GLU A 82 -8.37 -12.43 3.01
C GLU A 82 -8.12 -11.36 1.93
N GLU A 83 -8.44 -10.09 2.23
CA GLU A 83 -8.18 -8.96 1.33
C GLU A 83 -6.69 -8.82 1.02
N MET A 84 -5.83 -8.95 2.05
CA MET A 84 -4.38 -8.96 1.88
C MET A 84 -3.89 -10.12 1.02
N ARG A 85 -4.47 -11.32 1.18
CA ARG A 85 -4.15 -12.50 0.38
C ARG A 85 -4.52 -12.30 -1.09
N VAL A 86 -5.71 -11.75 -1.36
CA VAL A 86 -6.18 -11.45 -2.72
C VAL A 86 -5.30 -10.41 -3.39
N GLU A 87 -4.92 -9.34 -2.69
CA GLU A 87 -4.04 -8.29 -3.23
C GLU A 87 -2.62 -8.82 -3.49
N GLU A 88 -2.09 -9.72 -2.65
CA GLU A 88 -0.81 -10.39 -2.90
C GLU A 88 -0.88 -11.29 -4.15
N GLU A 89 -1.95 -12.06 -4.31
CA GLU A 89 -2.16 -12.90 -5.49
C GLU A 89 -2.27 -12.05 -6.76
N LYS A 90 -2.97 -10.92 -6.70
CA LYS A 90 -3.06 -9.96 -7.80
C LYS A 90 -1.68 -9.42 -8.18
N ARG A 91 -0.84 -9.02 -7.21
CA ARG A 91 0.56 -8.62 -7.48
C ARG A 91 1.36 -9.73 -8.13
N LYS A 92 1.18 -10.99 -7.72
CA LYS A 92 1.84 -12.15 -8.34
C LYS A 92 1.40 -12.33 -9.80
N ARG A 93 0.10 -12.21 -10.08
CA ARG A 93 -0.43 -12.28 -11.46
C ARG A 93 0.10 -11.15 -12.34
N GLU A 94 0.14 -9.92 -11.82
CA GLU A 94 0.70 -8.76 -12.54
C GLU A 94 2.20 -8.94 -12.83
N ALA A 95 2.97 -9.45 -11.86
CA ALA A 95 4.39 -9.75 -12.06
C ALA A 95 4.63 -10.81 -13.14
N ILE A 96 3.79 -11.86 -13.19
CA ILE A 96 3.83 -12.87 -14.24
C ILE A 96 3.47 -12.25 -15.61
N GLY A 97 2.44 -11.40 -15.65
CA GLY A 97 2.04 -10.69 -16.87
C GLY A 97 3.17 -9.84 -17.45
N ILE A 98 3.87 -9.08 -16.61
CA ILE A 98 5.03 -8.27 -17.01
C ILE A 98 6.16 -9.14 -17.58
N ARG A 99 6.42 -10.30 -16.96
CA ARG A 99 7.46 -11.23 -17.43
C ARG A 99 7.14 -11.79 -18.81
N LEU A 100 5.91 -12.24 -19.04
CA LEU A 100 5.47 -12.77 -20.34
C LEU A 100 5.52 -11.70 -21.45
N GLU A 101 5.13 -10.45 -21.14
CA GLU A 101 5.25 -9.35 -22.09
C GLU A 101 6.71 -9.00 -22.44
N SER A 102 7.64 -9.22 -21.51
CA SER A 102 9.06 -8.98 -21.75
C SER A 102 9.67 -10.03 -22.67
N GLU A 103 9.30 -11.31 -22.52
CA GLU A 103 9.81 -12.42 -23.32
C GLU A 103 9.37 -12.33 -24.80
N ASP A 104 8.15 -11.83 -25.07
CA ASP A 104 7.64 -11.68 -26.44
C ASP A 104 8.34 -10.55 -27.24
N LYS A 105 8.90 -9.55 -26.54
CA LYS A 105 9.67 -8.47 -27.18
C LYS A 105 11.04 -8.93 -27.68
N ASP A 106 11.62 -9.96 -27.07
CA ASP A 106 12.95 -10.47 -27.41
C ASP A 106 12.94 -11.55 -28.50
N LEU A 107 11.81 -12.25 -28.68
CA LEU A 107 11.64 -13.25 -29.76
C LEU A 107 11.24 -12.64 -31.11
N ARG A 108 10.64 -11.45 -31.12
CA ARG A 108 10.19 -10.77 -32.34
C ARG A 108 11.32 -10.34 -33.30
N PRO A 109 12.50 -9.86 -32.84
CA PRO A 109 13.60 -9.46 -33.72
C PRO A 109 14.32 -10.64 -34.37
N THR A 110 14.36 -11.80 -33.71
CA THR A 110 15.10 -12.99 -34.17
C THR A 110 14.38 -13.70 -35.31
N MET A 111 13.05 -13.90 -35.25
CA MET A 111 12.31 -14.52 -36.38
C MET A 111 12.38 -13.70 -37.67
N LYS A 112 12.32 -12.36 -37.60
CA LYS A 112 12.44 -11.50 -38.80
C LYS A 112 13.82 -11.58 -39.47
N LYS A 113 14.88 -11.87 -38.71
CA LYS A 113 16.23 -12.05 -39.28
C LYS A 113 16.38 -13.39 -40.00
N TRP A 114 15.68 -14.45 -39.57
CA TRP A 114 15.72 -15.76 -40.23
C TRP A 114 14.97 -15.76 -41.57
N ILE A 115 13.77 -15.17 -41.62
CA ILE A 115 12.98 -15.06 -42.87
C ILE A 115 13.73 -14.27 -43.96
N ARG A 116 14.57 -13.29 -43.57
CA ARG A 116 15.38 -12.49 -44.51
C ARG A 116 16.68 -13.17 -44.96
N LYS A 117 17.12 -14.24 -44.28
CA LYS A 117 18.36 -14.97 -44.62
C LYS A 117 18.11 -16.08 -45.64
N GLU A 118 16.92 -16.69 -45.66
CA GLU A 118 16.55 -17.67 -46.70
C GLU A 118 16.27 -17.02 -48.07
N SER A 119 15.86 -15.75 -48.10
CA SER A 119 15.50 -15.04 -49.34
C SER A 119 16.68 -14.41 -50.11
N LYS A 120 17.93 -14.61 -49.67
CA LYS A 120 19.14 -14.01 -50.31
C LYS A 120 20.11 -15.01 -50.95
N GLY A 121 19.75 -16.29 -51.02
CA GLY A 121 20.52 -17.33 -51.71
C GLY A 121 20.16 -17.48 -53.20
N SER A 122 19.97 -16.39 -53.96
CA SER A 122 19.81 -16.45 -55.41
C SER A 122 19.84 -15.03 -55.98
N SER A 123 20.46 -14.86 -57.14
CA SER A 123 20.54 -13.61 -57.94
C SER A 123 21.70 -12.67 -57.62
N LYS A 124 22.88 -13.11 -58.08
CA LYS A 124 24.00 -12.29 -58.50
C LYS A 124 23.58 -11.42 -59.71
N LYS A 125 23.19 -10.16 -59.50
CA LYS A 125 23.23 -9.12 -60.55
C LYS A 125 23.84 -7.82 -60.01
N LYS A 126 24.78 -7.35 -60.82
CA LYS A 126 25.74 -6.26 -60.67
C LYS A 126 25.07 -4.96 -61.15
N ALA A 127 24.96 -3.92 -60.32
CA ALA A 127 24.87 -2.51 -60.76
C ALA A 127 24.88 -1.50 -59.58
N THR A 128 25.98 -0.75 -59.52
CA THR A 128 26.10 0.72 -59.34
C THR A 128 25.25 1.51 -58.32
N LYS A 129 25.97 2.00 -57.30
CA LYS A 129 26.20 3.43 -56.90
C LYS A 129 25.00 4.38 -56.62
N ARG A 130 25.13 4.99 -55.42
CA ARG A 130 24.65 6.32 -54.93
C ARG A 130 23.21 6.43 -54.44
N GLY A 131 23.08 7.00 -53.23
CA GLY A 131 21.85 7.63 -52.76
C GLY A 131 21.56 7.38 -51.29
N SER A 132 22.21 8.13 -50.41
CA SER A 132 21.90 8.23 -48.98
C SER A 132 20.58 8.96 -48.77
N SER A 133 19.63 8.34 -48.05
CA SER A 133 18.68 9.03 -47.15
C SER A 133 17.81 8.01 -46.42
N THR A 134 18.20 7.70 -45.19
CA THR A 134 17.54 6.77 -44.27
C THR A 134 16.31 7.45 -43.65
N SER A 135 15.12 7.28 -44.24
CA SER A 135 13.85 7.66 -43.61
C SER A 135 13.25 6.45 -42.88
N SER A 136 13.64 6.24 -41.63
CA SER A 136 12.99 5.28 -40.74
C SER A 136 11.64 5.85 -40.28
N GLN A 137 10.57 5.42 -40.93
CA GLN A 137 9.20 5.59 -40.44
C GLN A 137 9.01 4.74 -39.18
N GLY A 138 9.28 5.34 -38.02
CA GLY A 138 8.93 4.80 -36.72
C GLY A 138 7.41 4.80 -36.54
N ALA A 139 6.87 3.67 -36.07
CA ALA A 139 5.44 3.53 -35.75
C ALA A 139 4.97 4.65 -34.80
N PRO A 140 3.74 5.17 -34.96
CA PRO A 140 3.22 6.23 -34.12
C PRO A 140 3.02 5.71 -32.69
N SER A 141 4.00 5.95 -31.83
CA SER A 141 3.79 5.82 -30.39
C SER A 141 2.70 6.80 -30.00
N LYS A 142 1.61 6.29 -29.43
CA LYS A 142 0.52 7.11 -28.89
C LYS A 142 1.12 7.98 -27.79
N LYS A 143 1.59 9.18 -28.14
CA LYS A 143 2.05 10.20 -27.20
C LYS A 143 0.85 10.54 -26.34
N GLN A 144 0.77 9.93 -25.16
CA GLN A 144 -0.16 10.35 -24.12
C GLN A 144 0.09 11.84 -23.93
N LYS A 145 -0.94 12.65 -24.23
CA LYS A 145 -0.89 14.10 -24.05
C LYS A 145 -0.68 14.32 -22.55
N LYS A 146 0.53 14.72 -22.17
CA LYS A 146 0.82 15.11 -20.80
C LYS A 146 -0.06 16.32 -20.52
N MET A 147 -0.96 16.19 -19.54
CA MET A 147 -1.75 17.32 -19.07
C MET A 147 -0.77 18.38 -18.56
N GLU A 148 -0.76 19.54 -19.22
CA GLU A 148 0.12 20.65 -18.87
C GLU A 148 -0.63 21.52 -17.86
N TYR A 149 -0.17 21.51 -16.61
CA TYR A 149 -0.77 22.30 -15.53
C TYR A 149 -0.15 23.70 -15.49
N THR A 150 -0.95 24.72 -15.19
CA THR A 150 -0.50 26.12 -15.11
C THR A 150 -0.53 26.56 -13.65
N CYS A 151 0.56 27.14 -13.15
CA CYS A 151 0.60 27.65 -11.78
C CYS A 151 -0.19 28.96 -11.67
N PRO A 152 -1.17 29.08 -10.74
CA PRO A 152 -1.99 30.29 -10.62
C PRO A 152 -1.19 31.51 -10.12
N THR A 153 -0.08 31.31 -9.39
CA THR A 153 0.76 32.40 -8.87
C THR A 153 1.57 33.12 -9.97
N CYS A 154 2.13 32.38 -10.93
CA CYS A 154 3.00 32.94 -11.96
C CYS A 154 2.48 32.78 -13.40
N GLN A 155 1.35 32.10 -13.58
CA GLN A 155 0.69 31.80 -14.85
C GLN A 155 1.59 31.08 -15.88
N LYS A 156 2.64 30.39 -15.41
CA LYS A 156 3.55 29.61 -16.26
C LYS A 156 3.25 28.11 -16.16
N PRO A 157 3.48 27.35 -17.25
CA PRO A 157 3.31 25.91 -17.23
C PRO A 157 4.35 25.23 -16.31
N SER A 158 3.90 24.20 -15.64
CA SER A 158 4.60 23.47 -14.60
C SER A 158 5.35 22.27 -15.17
N LYS A 159 6.64 22.45 -15.52
CA LYS A 159 7.48 21.38 -16.09
C LYS A 159 8.21 20.52 -15.05
N ARG A 160 8.64 21.11 -13.92
CA ARG A 160 9.37 20.43 -12.83
C ARG A 160 9.10 21.11 -11.49
N GLY A 161 9.14 20.34 -10.40
CA GLY A 161 9.09 20.86 -9.04
C GLY A 161 7.75 21.48 -8.68
N THR A 162 6.69 20.66 -8.69
CA THR A 162 5.32 21.11 -8.49
C THR A 162 4.70 20.41 -7.30
N CYS A 163 3.87 21.15 -6.56
CA CYS A 163 3.14 20.65 -5.41
C CYS A 163 1.64 20.85 -5.61
N LEU A 164 0.84 19.88 -5.16
CA LEU A 164 -0.62 19.93 -5.20
C LEU A 164 -1.13 20.45 -3.85
N CYS A 165 -1.97 21.47 -3.85
CA CYS A 165 -2.61 21.95 -2.63
C CYS A 165 -3.76 21.00 -2.23
N SER A 166 -3.77 20.50 -0.99
CA SER A 166 -4.85 19.64 -0.48
C SER A 166 -6.18 20.38 -0.26
N GLY A 167 -6.17 21.72 -0.25
CA GLY A 167 -7.37 22.55 -0.08
C GLY A 167 -8.10 22.85 -1.40
N CYS A 168 -7.41 23.46 -2.36
CA CYS A 168 -8.01 23.86 -3.64
C CYS A 168 -7.76 22.87 -4.79
N GLY A 169 -6.87 21.89 -4.65
CA GLY A 169 -6.54 20.93 -5.71
C GLY A 169 -5.74 21.52 -6.89
N GLU A 170 -5.22 22.74 -6.77
CA GLU A 170 -4.41 23.38 -7.81
C GLU A 170 -2.92 23.04 -7.67
N TRP A 171 -2.21 23.08 -8.81
CA TRP A 171 -0.77 22.82 -8.89
C TRP A 171 0.04 24.12 -8.81
N PHE A 172 0.95 24.19 -7.85
CA PHE A 172 1.86 25.31 -7.66
C PHE A 172 3.31 24.91 -7.94
N HIS A 173 4.15 25.84 -8.39
CA HIS A 173 5.59 25.61 -8.36
C HIS A 173 6.08 25.68 -6.91
N LEU A 174 6.96 24.76 -6.52
CA LEU A 174 7.63 24.76 -5.22
C LEU A 174 8.30 26.13 -4.93
N ALA A 175 8.91 26.74 -5.94
CA ALA A 175 9.52 28.07 -5.83
C ALA A 175 8.49 29.20 -5.62
N CYS A 176 7.31 29.11 -6.23
CA CYS A 176 6.25 30.12 -6.07
C CYS A 176 5.65 30.11 -4.66
N VAL A 177 5.65 28.96 -3.99
CA VAL A 177 5.17 28.81 -2.61
C VAL A 177 6.30 28.85 -1.57
N GLY A 178 7.56 29.02 -2.00
CA GLY A 178 8.72 29.15 -1.11
C GLY A 178 9.15 27.85 -0.41
N ILE A 179 8.81 26.67 -0.97
CA ILE A 179 9.05 25.36 -0.35
C ILE A 179 10.16 24.63 -1.11
N ARG A 180 11.05 23.96 -0.37
CA ARG A 180 12.07 23.06 -0.96
C ARG A 180 11.51 21.66 -1.18
N VAL A 181 12.04 20.90 -2.14
CA VAL A 181 11.60 19.52 -2.40
C VAL A 181 11.66 18.64 -1.13
N SER A 182 12.65 18.85 -0.27
CA SER A 182 12.81 18.13 1.00
C SER A 182 11.76 18.46 2.07
N GLN A 183 11.02 19.54 1.90
CA GLN A 183 9.98 20.02 2.81
C GLN A 183 8.57 19.72 2.30
N TYR A 184 8.43 19.14 1.10
CA TYR A 184 7.13 18.79 0.55
C TYR A 184 6.54 17.58 1.27
N TYR A 185 5.30 17.71 1.72
CA TYR A 185 4.51 16.64 2.34
C TYR A 185 3.11 16.59 1.71
N HIS A 186 2.45 15.43 1.76
CA HIS A 186 1.15 15.20 1.09
C HIS A 186 0.00 16.10 1.58
N GLY A 187 0.16 16.77 2.72
CA GLY A 187 -0.83 17.69 3.31
C GLY A 187 -0.54 19.17 3.06
N PHE A 188 0.24 19.51 2.03
CA PHE A 188 0.57 20.90 1.72
C PHE A 188 -0.69 21.72 1.41
N LYS A 189 -0.82 22.90 2.03
CA LYS A 189 -1.87 23.89 1.75
C LYS A 189 -1.23 25.18 1.24
N CYS A 190 -1.77 25.75 0.15
CA CYS A 190 -1.34 27.05 -0.36
C CYS A 190 -1.70 28.18 0.62
N SER A 191 -1.12 29.36 0.43
CA SER A 191 -1.35 30.54 1.28
C SER A 191 -2.82 30.95 1.40
N SER A 192 -3.64 30.65 0.38
CA SER A 192 -5.08 30.94 0.39
C SER A 192 -5.90 29.90 1.17
N CYS A 193 -5.38 28.68 1.33
CA CYS A 193 -6.06 27.59 2.05
C CYS A 193 -5.50 27.34 3.45
N SER A 194 -4.43 28.03 3.84
CA SER A 194 -3.83 27.95 5.18
C SER A 194 -4.48 28.87 6.21
N VAL A 195 -5.39 29.73 5.78
CA VAL A 195 -6.26 30.56 6.62
C VAL A 195 -7.43 29.72 7.10
#